data_AF-A0A9X3LJN6-F1
#
_entry.id   AF-A0A9X3LJN6-F1
#
_cell.length_a   1.000
_cell.length_b   1.000
_cell.length_c   1.000
_cell.angle_alpha   90.00
_cell.angle_beta   90.00
_cell.angle_gamma   90.00
#
_symmetry.space_group_name_H-M   'P 1'
#
loop_
_entity.id
_entity.type
_entity.pdbx_description
1 polymer ?
#
loop_
_entity_poly.entity_id
_entity_poly.type
_entity_poly.pdbx_seq_one_letter_code
_entity_poly.pdbx_strand_id
1 'polypeptide(L)'
;MITIPVWGFIVAVVLILAIVAGVWASGMASRLNRLHIRTDSARVSLEGALHSRSSVVATLQPELGQDVAHVNRVALRATDMGARSEAENELLSELDSQVWTNPNFLEASAKVDLAARFYNDAVSDTLSVRSRPLVRVLRLAGRAPLPEYYEALLSSPAPSEDSADNGGSAEG
;
A
#
# COMPACT_ATOMS: atom_id res chain seq x y z
N MET A 1 43.82 -43.94 12.21
CA MET A 1 43.30 -42.91 11.28
C MET A 1 41.80 -43.13 11.17
N ILE A 2 40.98 -42.23 11.69
CA ILE A 2 39.51 -42.37 11.60
C ILE A 2 39.12 -41.98 10.17
N THR A 3 38.86 -42.97 9.31
CA THR A 3 38.35 -42.74 7.95
C THR A 3 36.86 -42.48 8.02
N ILE A 4 36.46 -41.22 7.87
CA ILE A 4 35.04 -40.87 7.80
C ILE A 4 34.48 -41.50 6.52
N PRO A 5 33.46 -42.39 6.60
CA PRO A 5 32.86 -42.95 5.41
C PRO A 5 32.23 -41.82 4.59
N VAL A 6 32.35 -41.90 3.26
CA VAL A 6 31.85 -40.87 2.32
C VAL A 6 30.38 -40.52 2.59
N TRP A 7 29.56 -41.51 2.97
CA TRP A 7 28.17 -41.29 3.41
C TRP A 7 28.07 -40.36 4.63
N GLY A 8 28.93 -40.52 5.65
CA GLY A 8 28.94 -39.66 6.83
C GLY A 8 29.28 -38.21 6.49
N PHE A 9 30.19 -37.99 5.53
CA PHE A 9 30.47 -36.67 5.00
C PHE A 9 29.26 -36.08 4.25
N ILE A 10 28.58 -36.88 3.41
CA ILE A 10 27.37 -36.44 2.70
C ILE A 10 26.26 -36.04 3.69
N VAL A 11 26.01 -36.85 4.73
CA VAL A 11 25.01 -36.53 5.75
C VAL A 11 25.36 -35.24 6.49
N ALA A 12 26.63 -35.05 6.85
CA ALA A 12 27.08 -33.81 7.49
C ALA A 12 26.88 -32.58 6.58
N VAL A 13 27.21 -32.69 5.29
CA VAL A 13 26.99 -31.60 4.31
C VAL A 13 25.50 -31.29 4.16
N VAL A 14 24.64 -32.31 4.03
CA VAL A 14 23.19 -32.13 3.94
C VAL A 14 22.64 -31.47 5.20
N LEU A 15 23.09 -31.90 6.39
CA LEU A 15 22.68 -31.32 7.66
C LEU A 15 23.10 -29.84 7.76
N ILE A 16 24.34 -29.51 7.37
CA ILE A 16 24.82 -28.13 7.33
C ILE A 16 23.99 -27.30 6.35
N LEU A 17 23.71 -27.81 5.15
CA LEU A 17 22.85 -27.14 4.17
C LEU A 17 21.44 -26.91 4.70
N ALA A 18 20.86 -27.88 5.41
CA ALA A 18 19.54 -27.74 6.03
C ALA A 18 19.52 -26.66 7.13
N ILE A 19 20.57 -26.60 7.97
CA ILE A 19 20.71 -25.57 9.00
C ILE A 19 20.86 -24.19 8.36
N VAL A 20 21.72 -24.06 7.34
CA VAL A 20 21.91 -22.80 6.60
C VAL A 20 20.60 -22.36 5.93
N ALA A 21 19.85 -23.28 5.32
CA ALA A 21 18.54 -23.00 4.75
C ALA A 21 17.52 -22.54 5.80
N GLY A 22 17.52 -23.17 6.98
CA GLY A 22 16.65 -22.78 8.10
C GLY A 22 16.96 -21.38 8.65
N VAL A 23 18.23 -21.08 8.87
CA VAL A 23 18.67 -19.73 9.31
C VAL A 23 18.35 -18.68 8.26
N TRP A 24 18.56 -18.99 6.98
CA TRP A 24 18.22 -18.10 5.87
C TRP A 24 16.71 -17.86 5.75
N ALA A 25 15.89 -18.91 5.89
CA ALA A 25 14.43 -18.81 5.91
C ALA A 25 13.93 -17.95 7.09
N SER A 26 14.55 -18.08 8.26
CA SER A 26 14.27 -17.24 9.44
C SER A 26 14.65 -15.76 9.19
N GLY A 27 15.75 -15.50 8.48
CA GLY A 27 16.15 -14.17 8.03
C GLY A 27 15.15 -13.56 7.04
N MET A 28 14.61 -14.36 6.12
CA MET A 28 13.59 -13.90 5.17
C MET A 28 12.24 -13.63 5.85
N ALA A 29 11.82 -14.48 6.79
CA ALA A 29 10.59 -14.30 7.56
C ALA A 29 10.60 -13.02 8.40
N SER A 30 11.73 -12.72 9.07
CA SER A 30 11.90 -11.48 9.83
C SER A 30 11.92 -10.23 8.94
N ARG A 31 12.43 -10.34 7.71
CA ARG A 31 12.40 -9.25 6.72
C ARG A 31 10.99 -9.00 6.15
N LEU A 32 10.21 -10.07 5.91
CA LEU A 32 8.83 -9.96 5.44
C LEU A 32 7.91 -9.36 6.53
N ASN A 33 8.10 -9.77 7.79
CA ASN A 33 7.35 -9.20 8.92
C ASN A 33 7.58 -7.69 9.09
N ARG A 34 8.82 -7.22 8.91
CA ARG A 34 9.13 -5.78 8.94
C ARG A 34 8.42 -5.00 7.83
N LEU A 35 8.23 -5.62 6.67
CA LEU A 35 7.58 -5.00 5.52
C LEU A 35 6.06 -4.89 5.72
N HIS A 36 5.43 -5.94 6.26
CA HIS A 36 4.02 -5.88 6.65
C HIS A 36 3.78 -4.85 7.76
N ILE A 37 4.57 -4.87 8.83
CA ILE A 37 4.46 -3.88 9.91
C ILE A 37 4.59 -2.45 9.38
N ARG A 38 5.56 -2.19 8.48
CA ARG A 38 5.75 -0.86 7.91
C ARG A 38 4.56 -0.44 7.06
N THR A 39 4.06 -1.32 6.20
CA THR A 39 2.91 -1.02 5.32
C THR A 39 1.63 -0.80 6.11
N ASP A 40 1.36 -1.64 7.12
CA ASP A 40 0.21 -1.49 8.01
C ASP A 40 0.32 -0.20 8.83
N SER A 41 1.51 0.13 9.35
CA SER A 41 1.73 1.38 10.08
C SER A 41 1.52 2.62 9.20
N ALA A 42 1.96 2.57 7.94
CA ALA A 42 1.74 3.65 6.98
C ALA A 42 0.24 3.80 6.64
N ARG A 43 -0.49 2.68 6.47
CA ARG A 43 -1.93 2.69 6.24
C ARG A 43 -2.69 3.32 7.41
N VAL A 44 -2.37 2.93 8.65
CA VAL A 44 -2.99 3.50 9.86
C VAL A 44 -2.69 5.00 9.97
N SER A 45 -1.47 5.43 9.63
CA SER A 45 -1.13 6.85 9.59
C SER A 45 -1.95 7.62 8.55
N LEU A 46 -2.17 7.04 7.37
CA LEU A 46 -3.01 7.62 6.32
C LEU A 46 -4.47 7.73 6.76
N GLU A 47 -5.02 6.67 7.34
CA GLU A 47 -6.38 6.66 7.88
C GLU A 47 -6.58 7.74 8.96
N GLY A 48 -5.61 7.89 9.86
CA GLY A 48 -5.61 8.96 10.86
C GLY A 48 -5.57 10.37 10.25
N ALA A 49 -4.77 10.56 9.20
CA ALA A 49 -4.69 11.84 8.48
C ALA A 49 -6.02 12.18 7.77
N LEU A 50 -6.66 11.19 7.12
CA LEU A 50 -7.95 11.34 6.47
C LEU A 50 -9.05 11.70 7.47
N HIS A 51 -9.10 11.02 8.62
CA HIS A 51 -10.06 11.32 9.68
C HIS A 51 -9.82 12.72 10.28
N SER A 52 -8.55 13.12 10.46
CA SER A 52 -8.24 14.50 10.86
C SER A 52 -8.77 15.51 9.85
N ARG A 53 -8.60 15.29 8.54
CA ARG A 53 -9.14 16.19 7.51
C ARG A 53 -10.67 16.20 7.53
N SER A 54 -11.32 15.05 7.61
CA SER A 54 -12.78 14.95 7.61
C SER A 54 -13.41 15.63 8.84
N SER A 55 -12.75 15.55 10.01
CA SER A 55 -13.15 16.33 11.19
C SER A 55 -13.06 17.83 10.97
N VAL A 56 -12.02 18.34 10.30
CA VAL A 56 -11.89 19.76 9.95
C VAL A 56 -13.01 20.17 8.99
N VAL A 57 -13.29 19.37 7.97
CA VAL A 57 -14.41 19.61 7.03
C VAL A 57 -15.73 19.69 7.78
N ALA A 58 -16.02 18.74 8.67
CA ALA A 58 -17.24 18.75 9.48
C ALA A 58 -17.37 20.00 10.38
N THR A 59 -16.25 20.60 10.82
CA THR A 59 -16.30 21.85 11.60
C THR A 59 -16.47 23.09 10.73
N LEU A 60 -15.91 23.11 9.50
CA LEU A 60 -15.94 24.26 8.61
C LEU A 60 -17.22 24.31 7.77
N GLN A 61 -17.78 23.15 7.42
CA GLN A 61 -18.99 23.01 6.61
C GLN A 61 -19.91 21.93 7.22
N PRO A 62 -20.65 22.24 8.30
CA PRO A 62 -21.44 21.27 9.07
C PRO A 62 -22.56 20.56 8.28
N GLU A 63 -23.02 21.18 7.20
CA GLU A 63 -24.01 20.63 6.27
C GLU A 63 -23.54 19.34 5.58
N LEU A 64 -22.23 19.18 5.34
CA LEU A 64 -21.61 17.95 4.81
C LEU A 64 -21.38 16.88 5.90
N GLY A 65 -21.93 17.06 7.11
CA GLY A 65 -21.70 16.16 8.24
C GLY A 65 -22.15 14.71 7.97
N GLN A 66 -23.19 14.51 7.16
CA GLN A 66 -23.63 13.17 6.76
C GLN A 66 -22.66 12.51 5.79
N ASP A 67 -22.13 13.27 4.84
CA ASP A 67 -21.18 12.79 3.83
C ASP A 67 -19.84 12.47 4.49
N VAL A 68 -19.37 13.32 5.42
CA VAL A 68 -18.22 13.00 6.30
C VAL A 68 -18.43 11.69 7.06
N ALA A 69 -19.64 11.45 7.61
CA ALA A 69 -19.94 10.20 8.30
C ALA A 69 -20.08 9.00 7.35
N HIS A 70 -20.46 9.20 6.09
CA HIS A 70 -20.43 8.17 5.06
C HIS A 70 -18.99 7.77 4.70
N VAL A 71 -18.18 8.76 4.37
CA VAL A 71 -16.75 8.66 4.07
C VAL A 71 -16.00 7.93 5.19
N ASN A 72 -16.19 8.33 6.46
CA ASN A 72 -15.55 7.67 7.61
C ASN A 72 -16.00 6.21 7.86
N ARG A 73 -17.14 5.76 7.30
CA ARG A 73 -17.59 4.36 7.39
C ARG A 73 -16.93 3.47 6.36
N VAL A 74 -16.42 4.04 5.27
CA VAL A 74 -15.65 3.29 4.28
C VAL A 74 -14.29 2.96 4.90
N ALA A 75 -13.95 1.68 4.98
CA ALA A 75 -12.70 1.24 5.60
C ALA A 75 -11.53 1.39 4.63
N LEU A 76 -10.40 1.94 5.09
CA LEU A 76 -9.18 2.02 4.29
C LEU A 76 -8.48 0.64 4.25
N ARG A 77 -8.80 -0.17 3.24
CA ARG A 77 -8.25 -1.52 3.10
C ARG A 77 -7.06 -1.50 2.16
N ALA A 78 -6.01 -2.25 2.50
CA ALA A 78 -4.83 -2.38 1.64
C ALA A 78 -5.15 -2.96 0.24
N THR A 79 -6.26 -3.68 0.13
CA THR A 79 -6.72 -4.36 -1.09
C THR A 79 -7.84 -3.63 -1.83
N ASP A 80 -8.29 -2.49 -1.30
CA ASP A 80 -9.42 -1.74 -1.83
C ASP A 80 -9.24 -0.28 -1.37
N MET A 81 -8.23 0.36 -1.97
CA MET A 81 -7.93 1.77 -1.71
C MET A 81 -8.86 2.69 -2.50
N GLY A 82 -9.33 2.23 -3.66
CA GLY A 82 -10.22 2.95 -4.57
C GLY A 82 -11.52 3.36 -3.90
N ALA A 83 -12.22 2.45 -3.22
CA ALA A 83 -13.49 2.76 -2.58
C ALA A 83 -13.39 3.91 -1.56
N ARG A 84 -12.29 3.97 -0.79
CA ARG A 84 -12.06 5.06 0.16
C ARG A 84 -11.70 6.37 -0.55
N SER A 85 -10.87 6.30 -1.58
CA SER A 85 -10.46 7.45 -2.38
C SER A 85 -11.65 8.10 -3.09
N GLU A 86 -12.49 7.30 -3.74
CA GLU A 86 -13.69 7.78 -4.44
C GLU A 86 -14.63 8.55 -3.51
N ALA A 87 -14.93 7.97 -2.33
CA ALA A 87 -15.76 8.63 -1.34
C ALA A 87 -15.15 9.95 -0.82
N GLU A 88 -13.82 10.00 -0.63
CA GLU A 88 -13.13 11.25 -0.27
C GLU A 88 -13.20 12.27 -1.41
N ASN A 89 -13.07 11.84 -2.66
CA ASN A 89 -13.10 12.71 -3.83
C ASN A 89 -14.48 13.32 -4.06
N GLU A 90 -15.54 12.52 -3.88
CA GLU A 90 -16.94 12.98 -3.90
C GLU A 90 -17.17 14.06 -2.83
N LEU A 91 -16.80 13.78 -1.57
CA LEU A 91 -16.83 14.76 -0.50
C LEU A 91 -16.03 16.03 -0.86
N LEU A 92 -14.82 15.87 -1.42
CA LEU A 92 -13.97 16.99 -1.81
C LEU A 92 -14.58 17.88 -2.90
N SER A 93 -15.38 17.30 -3.79
CA SER A 93 -16.01 18.00 -4.90
C SER A 93 -17.15 18.94 -4.46
N GLU A 94 -17.73 18.71 -3.28
CA GLU A 94 -18.84 19.49 -2.72
C GLU A 94 -18.38 20.63 -1.81
N LEU A 95 -17.07 20.78 -1.55
CA LEU A 95 -16.57 21.83 -0.66
C LEU A 95 -16.69 23.22 -1.26
N ASP A 96 -17.09 24.14 -0.41
CA ASP A 96 -17.06 25.57 -0.70
C ASP A 96 -15.63 26.09 -0.90
N SER A 97 -15.48 27.07 -1.78
CA SER A 97 -14.19 27.75 -2.06
C SER A 97 -13.53 28.38 -0.82
N GLN A 98 -14.34 28.75 0.18
CA GLN A 98 -13.86 29.28 1.45
C GLN A 98 -13.10 28.22 2.27
N VAL A 99 -13.53 26.95 2.20
CA VAL A 99 -12.86 25.85 2.91
C VAL A 99 -11.53 25.52 2.25
N TRP A 100 -11.45 25.55 0.93
CA TRP A 100 -10.22 25.35 0.16
C TRP A 100 -9.10 26.34 0.53
N THR A 101 -9.46 27.54 0.97
CA THR A 101 -8.50 28.58 1.38
C THR A 101 -8.22 28.56 2.89
N ASN A 102 -8.95 27.74 3.66
CA ASN A 102 -8.81 27.70 5.11
C ASN A 102 -7.48 27.07 5.53
N PRO A 103 -6.66 27.74 6.38
CA PRO A 103 -5.38 27.20 6.82
C PRO A 103 -5.45 25.82 7.50
N ASN A 104 -6.50 25.56 8.29
CA ASN A 104 -6.65 24.28 8.99
C ASN A 104 -6.92 23.14 8.00
N PHE A 105 -7.70 23.41 6.95
CA PHE A 105 -7.96 22.45 5.89
C PHE A 105 -6.72 22.18 5.05
N LEU A 106 -5.96 23.23 4.72
CA LEU A 106 -4.69 23.10 4.00
C LEU A 106 -3.66 22.28 4.78
N GLU A 107 -3.52 22.52 6.09
CA GLU A 107 -2.63 21.74 6.95
C GLU A 107 -3.05 20.26 7.01
N ALA A 108 -4.34 20.00 7.21
CA ALA A 108 -4.86 18.64 7.23
C ALA A 108 -4.67 17.93 5.87
N SER A 109 -4.89 18.63 4.76
CA SER A 109 -4.69 18.10 3.41
C SER A 109 -3.22 17.82 3.11
N ALA A 110 -2.30 18.68 3.57
CA ALA A 110 -0.87 18.43 3.45
C ALA A 110 -0.42 17.18 4.23
N LYS A 111 -0.98 16.95 5.42
CA LYS A 111 -0.72 15.71 6.19
C LYS A 111 -1.21 14.47 5.45
N VAL A 112 -2.37 14.54 4.80
CA VAL A 112 -2.89 13.45 3.96
C VAL A 112 -1.97 13.17 2.78
N ASP A 113 -1.53 14.20 2.05
CA ASP A 113 -0.60 14.03 0.91
C ASP A 113 0.71 13.35 1.34
N LEU A 114 1.31 13.79 2.45
CA LEU A 114 2.52 13.18 2.98
C LEU A 114 2.29 11.72 3.41
N ALA A 115 1.19 11.43 4.10
CA ALA A 115 0.86 10.07 4.52
C ALA A 115 0.59 9.14 3.32
N ALA A 116 -0.08 9.64 2.28
CA ALA A 116 -0.32 8.89 1.04
C ALA A 116 0.99 8.53 0.34
N ARG A 117 1.94 9.46 0.27
CA ARG A 117 3.28 9.19 -0.28
C ARG A 117 4.01 8.10 0.50
N PHE A 118 4.04 8.20 1.84
CA PHE A 118 4.69 7.17 2.67
C PHE A 118 4.04 5.80 2.54
N TYR A 119 2.72 5.76 2.38
CA TYR A 119 2.01 4.52 2.08
C TYR A 119 2.43 3.96 0.71
N ASN A 120 2.41 4.77 -0.34
CA ASN A 120 2.79 4.37 -1.70
C ASN A 120 4.26 3.92 -1.81
N ASP A 121 5.16 4.54 -1.05
CA ASP A 121 6.56 4.12 -0.92
C ASP A 121 6.68 2.75 -0.25
N ALA A 122 5.93 2.53 0.84
CA ALA A 122 5.89 1.24 1.52
C ALA A 122 5.33 0.14 0.60
N VAL A 123 4.28 0.45 -0.17
CA VAL A 123 3.71 -0.44 -1.20
C VAL A 123 4.76 -0.78 -2.26
N SER A 124 5.48 0.21 -2.78
CA SER A 124 6.54 0.01 -3.78
C SER A 124 7.68 -0.87 -3.24
N ASP A 125 8.09 -0.65 -1.99
CA ASP A 125 9.04 -1.52 -1.29
C ASP A 125 8.52 -2.97 -1.22
N THR A 126 7.22 -3.17 -0.95
CA THR A 126 6.62 -4.50 -0.89
C THR A 126 6.65 -5.23 -2.24
N LEU A 127 6.31 -4.52 -3.31
CA LEU A 127 6.28 -5.05 -4.68
C LEU A 127 7.70 -5.39 -5.16
N SER A 128 8.69 -4.54 -4.85
CA SER A 128 10.10 -4.77 -5.21
C SER A 128 10.71 -6.03 -4.56
N VAL A 129 10.24 -6.39 -3.36
CA VAL A 129 10.66 -7.62 -2.68
C VAL A 129 9.97 -8.84 -3.28
N ARG A 130 8.69 -8.70 -3.65
CA ARG A 130 7.87 -9.77 -4.24
C ARG A 130 8.29 -10.11 -5.67
N SER A 131 8.87 -9.17 -6.41
CA SER A 131 9.37 -9.38 -7.77
C SER A 131 10.69 -10.16 -7.84
N ARG A 132 11.39 -10.36 -6.71
CA ARG A 132 12.67 -11.09 -6.69
C ARG A 132 12.47 -12.59 -6.95
N PRO A 133 13.18 -13.19 -7.94
CA PRO A 133 12.97 -14.57 -8.37
C PRO A 133 13.19 -15.60 -7.26
N LEU A 134 14.08 -15.32 -6.30
CA LEU A 134 14.34 -16.14 -5.11
C LEU A 134 13.11 -16.28 -4.18
N VAL A 135 12.27 -15.26 -4.05
CA VAL A 135 11.04 -15.31 -3.22
C VAL A 135 9.94 -16.08 -3.93
N ARG A 136 9.88 -15.96 -5.27
CA ARG A 136 8.94 -16.68 -6.14
C ARG A 136 9.21 -18.18 -6.18
N VAL A 137 10.48 -18.59 -6.23
CA VAL A 137 10.89 -20.02 -6.23
C VAL A 137 10.56 -20.71 -4.90
N LEU A 138 10.71 -20.01 -3.78
CA LEU A 138 10.49 -20.60 -2.46
C LEU A 138 9.05 -20.45 -1.92
N ARG A 139 8.11 -19.88 -2.70
CA ARG A 139 6.69 -19.69 -2.32
C ARG A 139 6.49 -19.05 -0.93
N LEU A 140 7.46 -18.26 -0.45
CA LEU A 140 7.46 -17.65 0.89
C LEU A 140 6.46 -16.49 1.03
N ALA A 141 5.97 -15.93 -0.08
CA ALA A 141 5.02 -14.82 -0.06
C ALA A 141 3.57 -15.23 0.27
N GLY A 142 3.25 -16.53 0.31
CA GLY A 142 1.89 -17.00 0.58
C GLY A 142 0.83 -16.43 -0.38
N ARG A 143 -0.44 -16.44 0.06
CA ARG A 143 -1.60 -15.85 -0.65
C ARG A 143 -1.86 -14.38 -0.24
N ALA A 144 -0.86 -13.64 0.24
CA ALA A 144 -1.08 -12.25 0.64
C ALA A 144 -1.59 -11.43 -0.56
N PRO A 145 -2.76 -10.75 -0.45
CA PRO A 145 -3.32 -9.96 -1.53
C PRO A 145 -2.36 -8.80 -1.88
N LEU A 146 -2.37 -8.37 -3.14
CA LEU A 146 -1.50 -7.27 -3.56
C LEU A 146 -2.02 -5.96 -2.97
N PRO A 147 -1.15 -5.13 -2.35
CA PRO A 147 -1.54 -3.80 -1.94
C PRO A 147 -1.78 -2.91 -3.16
N GLU A 148 -2.83 -2.10 -3.11
CA GLU A 148 -3.17 -1.11 -4.13
C GLU A 148 -2.63 0.27 -3.77
N TYR A 149 -2.33 1.09 -4.78
CA TYR A 149 -1.89 2.47 -4.56
C TYR A 149 -3.06 3.34 -4.09
N TYR A 150 -2.78 4.31 -3.23
CA TYR A 150 -3.77 5.33 -2.88
C TYR A 150 -3.66 6.52 -3.84
N GLU A 151 -4.73 6.76 -4.58
CA GLU A 151 -4.90 7.92 -5.46
C GLU A 151 -5.63 9.01 -4.69
N ALA A 152 -5.13 10.24 -4.69
CA ALA A 152 -5.79 11.38 -4.06
C ALA A 152 -6.15 12.41 -5.13
N LEU A 153 -7.26 13.15 -4.99
CA LEU A 153 -7.68 14.19 -5.95
C LEU A 153 -6.58 15.22 -6.29
N LEU A 154 -5.64 15.47 -5.37
CA LEU A 154 -4.52 16.40 -5.55
C LEU A 154 -3.34 15.80 -6.33
N SER A 155 -3.34 14.47 -6.52
CA SER A 155 -2.42 13.72 -7.34
C SER A 155 -3.07 13.52 -8.71
N SER A 156 -2.80 14.44 -9.65
CA SER A 156 -3.23 14.30 -11.05
C SER A 156 -3.03 12.86 -11.58
N PRO A 157 -3.97 12.31 -12.36
CA PRO A 157 -3.89 10.93 -12.85
C PRO A 157 -2.61 10.75 -13.68
N ALA A 158 -1.87 9.68 -13.43
CA ALA A 158 -1.14 9.04 -14.51
C ALA A 158 -2.19 8.62 -15.56
N PRO A 159 -1.93 8.79 -16.87
CA PRO A 159 -2.94 8.58 -17.89
C PRO A 159 -3.52 7.18 -17.75
N SER A 160 -4.83 7.10 -17.53
CA SER A 160 -5.59 5.87 -17.67
C SER A 160 -5.48 5.43 -19.13
N GLU A 161 -4.66 4.40 -19.38
CA GLU A 161 -4.50 3.77 -20.69
C GLU A 161 -5.80 3.08 -21.20
N ASP A 162 -6.92 3.20 -20.48
CA ASP A 162 -8.22 2.60 -20.81
C ASP A 162 -9.09 3.45 -21.77
N SER A 163 -8.54 4.49 -22.40
CA SER A 163 -9.23 5.24 -23.47
C SER A 163 -8.72 4.91 -24.88
N ALA A 164 -7.98 3.81 -25.06
CA ALA A 164 -7.72 3.26 -26.39
C ALA A 164 -8.98 2.57 -26.96
N ASP A 165 -10.04 3.37 -27.12
CA ASP A 165 -11.22 3.07 -27.91
C ASP A 165 -10.82 2.99 -29.38
N ASN A 166 -10.76 1.75 -29.86
CA ASN A 166 -11.39 1.29 -31.08
C ASN A 166 -11.96 2.38 -32.02
N GLY A 167 -11.36 2.51 -33.20
CA GLY A 167 -11.93 3.30 -34.30
C GLY A 167 -11.11 3.16 -35.58
N GLY A 168 -11.38 2.10 -36.35
CA GLY A 168 -10.71 1.85 -37.62
C GLY A 168 -10.89 2.97 -38.66
N SER A 169 -9.88 3.12 -39.51
CA SER A 169 -9.92 3.64 -40.88
C SER A 169 -8.65 3.09 -41.53
N ALA A 170 -8.71 2.07 -42.37
CA ALA A 170 -8.95 2.19 -43.81
C ALA A 170 -8.16 3.36 -44.41
N GLU A 171 -7.00 3.07 -45.02
CA GLU A 171 -6.49 3.62 -46.29
C GLU A 171 -4.99 3.29 -46.45
N GLY A 172 -4.64 2.64 -47.57
CA GLY A 172 -3.28 2.26 -47.95
C GLY A 172 -3.21 0.95 -48.72
#